data_AF-A0A969WLN1-F1
#
_entry.id   AF-A0A969WLN1-F1
#
_cell.length_a   1.000
_cell.length_b   1.000
_cell.length_c   1.000
_cell.angle_alpha   90.00
_cell.angle_beta   90.00
_cell.angle_gamma   90.00
#
_symmetry.space_group_name_H-M   'P 1'
#
loop_
_entity.id
_entity.type
_entity.pdbx_description
1 polymer ?
#
loop_
_entity_poly.entity_id
_entity_poly.type
_entity_poly.pdbx_seq_one_letter_code
_entity_poly.pdbx_strand_id
1 'polypeptide(L)' 'MPSISDKGLAMPASPIRKLVPYAEGAKARGVKVYHLNIGQPDIKTPEIALEAIKNYDEKVIAYSHS' A
#
# COMPACT_ATOMS: atom_id res chain seq x y z
N MET A 1 -28.62 0.66 6.42
CA MET A 1 -27.29 0.19 5.97
C MET A 1 -27.22 0.37 4.46
N PRO A 2 -26.20 1.06 3.91
CA PRO A 2 -26.06 1.16 2.46
C PRO A 2 -25.80 -0.22 1.86
N SER A 3 -26.35 -0.46 0.67
CA SER A 3 -26.07 -1.67 -0.12
C SER A 3 -24.79 -1.47 -0.93
N ILE A 4 -24.01 -2.55 -1.08
CA ILE A 4 -22.86 -2.59 -1.98
C ILE A 4 -23.38 -2.71 -3.41
N SER A 5 -22.72 -2.05 -4.36
CA SER A 5 -23.08 -2.16 -5.78
C SER A 5 -22.76 -3.54 -6.34
N ASP A 6 -23.50 -3.95 -7.38
CA ASP A 6 -23.27 -5.22 -8.06
C ASP A 6 -21.83 -5.34 -8.60
N LYS A 7 -21.26 -4.23 -9.07
CA LYS A 7 -19.85 -4.16 -9.51
C LYS A 7 -18.88 -4.50 -8.38
N GLY A 8 -19.15 -4.03 -7.16
CA GLY A 8 -18.35 -4.35 -5.98
C GLY A 8 -18.47 -5.83 -5.59
N LEU A 9 -19.69 -6.37 -5.67
CA LEU A 9 -19.95 -7.79 -5.39
C LEU A 9 -19.31 -8.73 -6.43
N ALA A 10 -19.26 -8.32 -7.69
CA ALA A 10 -18.67 -9.09 -8.77
C ALA A 10 -17.12 -9.06 -8.80
N MET A 11 -16.49 -8.14 -8.06
CA MET A 11 -15.03 -8.00 -8.05
C MET A 11 -14.38 -9.18 -7.30
N PRO A 12 -13.59 -10.04 -7.97
CA PRO A 12 -12.94 -11.15 -7.29
C PRO A 12 -11.80 -10.65 -6.38
N ALA A 13 -11.51 -11.40 -5.31
CA ALA A 13 -10.34 -11.15 -4.50
C ALA A 13 -9.05 -11.40 -5.31
N SER A 14 -8.06 -10.51 -5.15
CA SER A 14 -6.75 -10.64 -5.80
C SER A 14 -6.08 -11.98 -5.46
N PRO A 15 -5.61 -12.74 -6.46
CA PRO A 15 -4.87 -13.99 -6.22
C PRO A 15 -3.66 -13.81 -5.30
N ILE A 16 -2.95 -12.69 -5.40
CA ILE A 16 -1.79 -12.37 -4.54
C ILE A 16 -2.25 -12.16 -3.08
N ARG A 17 -3.35 -11.43 -2.88
CA ARG A 17 -3.93 -11.20 -1.53
C ARG A 17 -4.41 -12.51 -0.89
N LYS A 18 -4.92 -13.46 -1.68
CA LYS A 18 -5.32 -14.79 -1.17
C LYS A 18 -4.14 -15.56 -0.55
N LEU A 19 -2.90 -15.26 -0.94
CA LEU A 19 -1.70 -15.92 -0.40
C LEU A 19 -1.20 -15.32 0.92
N VAL A 20 -1.66 -14.12 1.31
CA VAL A 20 -1.20 -13.42 2.52
C VAL A 20 -1.35 -14.26 3.79
N PRO A 21 -2.50 -14.92 4.07
CA PRO A 21 -2.65 -15.72 5.28
C PRO A 21 -1.64 -16.88 5.37
N TYR A 22 -1.26 -17.46 4.24
CA TYR A 22 -0.28 -18.55 4.19
C TYR A 22 1.13 -18.06 4.48
N ALA A 23 1.51 -16.89 3.94
CA ALA A 23 2.79 -16.25 4.21
C ALA A 23 2.92 -15.86 5.70
N GLU A 24 1.87 -15.29 6.30
CA GLU A 24 1.84 -14.96 7.73
C GLU A 24 1.90 -16.22 8.60
N GLY A 25 1.18 -17.29 8.24
CA GLY A 25 1.29 -18.58 8.91
C GLY A 25 2.69 -19.19 8.83
N ALA A 26 3.40 -19.03 7.71
CA ALA A 26 4.79 -19.47 7.59
C ALA A 26 5.74 -18.67 8.49
N LYS A 27 5.60 -17.33 8.52
CA LYS A 27 6.37 -16.47 9.43
C LYS A 27 6.14 -16.83 10.91
N ALA A 28 4.90 -17.11 11.30
CA ALA A 28 4.55 -17.51 12.67
C ALA A 28 5.20 -18.84 13.09
N ARG A 29 5.50 -19.73 12.14
CA ARG A 29 6.27 -20.98 12.37
C ARG A 29 7.79 -20.76 12.36
N GLY A 30 8.26 -19.52 12.28
CA GLY A 30 9.69 -19.19 12.18
C GLY A 30 10.29 -19.37 10.79
N VAL A 31 9.48 -19.60 9.75
CA VAL A 31 9.96 -19.71 8.37
C VAL A 31 10.19 -18.31 7.81
N LYS A 32 11.42 -18.04 7.35
CA LYS A 32 11.74 -16.80 6.64
C LYS A 32 11.08 -16.79 5.26
N VAL A 33 10.22 -15.80 5.01
CA VAL A 33 9.54 -15.62 3.71
C VAL A 33 10.20 -14.47 2.95
N TYR A 34 10.71 -14.74 1.75
CA TYR A 34 11.24 -13.72 0.84
C TYR A 34 10.11 -13.25 -0.10
N HIS A 35 9.81 -11.95 -0.08
CA HIS A 35 8.72 -11.36 -0.86
C HIS A 35 9.24 -10.86 -2.21
N LEU A 36 9.07 -11.69 -3.25
CA LEU A 36 9.39 -11.37 -4.64
C LEU A 36 8.13 -11.14 -5.49
N ASN A 37 6.98 -11.04 -4.82
CA ASN A 37 5.64 -11.01 -5.40
C ASN A 37 4.97 -9.63 -5.32
N ILE A 38 5.62 -8.63 -4.71
CA ILE A 38 5.12 -7.26 -4.56
C ILE A 38 6.16 -6.32 -5.15
N GLY A 39 5.75 -5.38 -6.01
CA GLY A 39 6.63 -4.36 -6.60
C GLY A 39 7.00 -3.23 -5.64
N GLN A 40 7.23 -3.54 -4.36
CA GLN A 40 7.65 -2.55 -3.36
C GLN A 40 9.18 -2.41 -3.41
N PRO A 41 9.72 -1.21 -3.70
CA PRO A 41 11.15 -0.96 -3.60
C PRO A 41 11.64 -1.10 -2.16
N ASP A 42 12.87 -1.58 -2.00
CA ASP A 42 13.59 -1.70 -0.73
C ASP A 42 14.56 -0.52 -0.47
N ILE A 43 14.67 0.40 -1.43
CA ILE A 43 15.47 1.62 -1.32
C ILE A 43 14.74 2.70 -0.51
N LYS A 44 15.53 3.59 0.11
CA LYS A 44 14.98 4.74 0.86
C LYS A 44 14.38 5.77 -0.09
N THR A 45 13.30 6.40 0.34
CA THR A 45 12.79 7.62 -0.29
C THR A 45 13.89 8.71 -0.26
N PRO A 46 14.11 9.46 -1.36
CA PRO A 46 15.10 10.53 -1.38
C PRO A 46 14.83 11.59 -0.29
N GLU A 47 15.87 11.97 0.47
CA GLU A 47 15.73 12.91 1.60
C GLU A 47 15.19 14.27 1.15
N ILE A 48 15.63 14.76 -0.02
CA ILE A 48 15.17 16.02 -0.60
C ILE A 48 13.64 16.08 -0.75
N ALA A 49 12.99 14.96 -1.09
CA ALA A 49 11.54 14.89 -1.21
C ALA A 49 10.85 14.92 0.16
N LEU A 50 11.44 14.26 1.16
CA LEU A 50 10.93 14.27 2.53
C LEU A 50 11.09 15.64 3.18
N GLU A 51 12.24 16.29 2.99
CA GLU A 51 12.53 17.64 3.49
C GLU A 51 11.60 18.68 2.86
N ALA A 52 11.34 18.60 1.55
CA ALA A 52 10.41 19.49 0.88
C ALA A 52 9.01 19.44 1.51
N ILE A 53 8.52 18.24 1.87
CA ILE A 53 7.23 18.07 2.55
C ILE A 53 7.29 18.54 4.00
N LYS A 54 8.34 18.16 4.75
CA LYS A 54 8.49 18.53 6.17
C LYS A 54 8.59 20.04 6.38
N ASN A 55 9.23 20.74 5.46
CA ASN A 55 9.50 22.18 5.55
C ASN A 55 8.44 23.02 4.81
N TYR A 56 7.39 22.40 4.28
CA TYR A 56 6.31 23.12 3.62
C TYR A 56 5.48 23.90 4.66
N ASP A 57 5.49 25.23 4.57
CA ASP A 57 5.00 26.15 5.58
C ASP A 57 3.73 26.92 5.17
N GLU A 58 3.20 26.65 3.98
CA GLU A 58 1.96 27.27 3.55
C GLU A 58 0.80 26.83 4.44
N LYS A 59 0.04 27.82 4.93
CA LYS A 59 -1.09 27.58 5.84
C LYS A 59 -2.33 27.02 5.14
N VAL A 60 -2.37 27.09 3.81
CA VAL A 60 -3.51 26.70 2.99
C VAL A 60 -3.00 25.83 1.86
N ILE A 61 -3.43 24.57 1.82
CA ILE A 61 -3.16 23.66 0.70
C ILE A 61 -4.16 23.97 -0.41
N ALA A 62 -3.80 24.89 -1.30
CA ALA A 62 -4.67 25.29 -2.40
C ALA A 62 -4.73 24.21 -3.49
N TYR A 63 -5.80 24.23 -4.29
CA TYR A 63 -5.84 23.48 -5.53
C TYR A 63 -4.72 23.95 -6.46
N SER A 64 -3.93 23.02 -6.97
CA SER A 64 -2.90 23.32 -7.97
C SER A 64 -3.55 23.76 -9.28
N HIS A 65 -2.88 24.63 -10.03
CA HIS A 65 -3.29 24.96 -11.38
C HIS A 65 -3.24 23.71 -12.26
N SER A 66 -4.30 23.47 -13.05
CA SER A 66 -4.39 22.38 -14.03
C SER A 66 -3.55 22.63 -15.27
#